data_AF-A0A0M8N4Z2-F1
#
_entry.id   AF-A0A0M8N4Z2-F1
#
_cell.length_a   1.000
_cell.length_b   1.000
_cell.length_c   1.000
_cell.angle_alpha   90.00
_cell.angle_beta   90.00
_cell.angle_gamma   90.00
#
_symmetry.space_group_name_H-M   'P 1'
#
loop_
_entity.id
_entity.type
_entity.pdbx_description
1 polymer ?
#
loop_
_entity_poly.entity_id
_entity_poly.type
_entity_poly.pdbx_seq_one_letter_code
_entity_poly.pdbx_strand_id
1 'polypeptide(L)'
;MAMHYNFGVEIEAVTRPYGNGETFSNMDWYRQLASKLRNRGISAVHDDCSKYSKHPEYYGGKWFVTRDGSLKRPRPFVCMEVVSPRLDTTLPVSHIISDFWEAMRVHFQPQRDISCGGHVHVTPVGPRNKFPSKHLKRIAFATAAHEDFVLATLPASRRENQYCRANSQSVGSGIRETLLWGKNRHSLRRVAAEIRAKTSKADLCSYMQGNRYVLWNFQNIFTNPKTGRCTGTVEFRGGNQFLRTRGTLAWVAFVLGFITLAIEEDLISHFESYTPPTDPKFEIRLDEWWRRIREAAGRSNMSKYLPRTYEEMHST
;
A
#
# COMPACT_ATOMS: atom_id res chain seq x y z
N MET A 1 -6.93 4.87 22.89
CA MET A 1 -7.70 5.85 22.09
C MET A 1 -7.89 5.26 20.69
N ALA A 2 -9.08 5.35 20.09
CA ALA A 2 -9.29 4.88 18.73
C ALA A 2 -8.48 5.73 17.72
N MET A 3 -7.95 5.10 16.67
CA MET A 3 -7.31 5.81 15.56
C MET A 3 -8.07 5.52 14.28
N HIS A 4 -8.49 6.59 13.61
CA HIS A 4 -9.25 6.51 12.37
C HIS A 4 -8.41 7.04 11.20
N TYR A 5 -8.53 6.35 10.07
CA TYR A 5 -7.81 6.65 8.85
C TYR A 5 -8.76 6.77 7.66
N ASN A 6 -8.42 7.65 6.73
CA ASN A 6 -8.88 7.49 5.37
C ASN A 6 -7.87 6.63 4.61
N PHE A 7 -8.36 5.76 3.73
CA PHE A 7 -7.50 4.99 2.85
C PHE A 7 -8.08 4.87 1.43
N GLY A 8 -7.21 4.56 0.48
CA GLY A 8 -7.58 4.13 -0.87
C GLY A 8 -6.75 2.92 -1.26
N VAL A 9 -7.28 2.08 -2.14
CA VAL A 9 -6.57 0.92 -2.67
C VAL A 9 -6.42 1.03 -4.18
N GLU A 10 -5.24 0.67 -4.68
CA GLU A 10 -5.00 0.44 -6.11
C GLU A 10 -4.86 -1.07 -6.30
N ILE A 11 -5.65 -1.62 -7.22
CA ILE A 11 -5.77 -3.06 -7.46
C ILE A 11 -5.26 -3.34 -8.87
N GLU A 12 -4.07 -3.91 -8.97
CA GLU A 12 -3.55 -4.41 -10.23
C GLU A 12 -4.16 -5.80 -10.48
N ALA A 13 -4.87 -5.97 -11.59
CA ALA A 13 -5.59 -7.20 -11.89
C ALA A 13 -5.33 -7.68 -13.33
N VAL A 14 -4.97 -8.96 -13.44
CA VAL A 14 -5.13 -9.74 -14.66
C VAL A 14 -6.41 -10.53 -14.52
N THR A 15 -7.33 -10.38 -15.46
CA THR A 15 -8.60 -11.08 -15.44
C THR A 15 -8.88 -11.79 -16.75
N ARG A 16 -9.67 -12.86 -16.68
CA ARG A 16 -10.28 -13.49 -17.85
C ARG A 16 -11.76 -13.12 -17.87
N PRO A 17 -12.27 -12.42 -18.91
CA PRO A 17 -13.69 -12.13 -19.01
C PRO A 17 -14.49 -13.41 -19.25
N TYR A 18 -15.73 -13.47 -18.76
CA TYR A 18 -16.69 -14.51 -19.15
C TYR A 18 -17.31 -14.15 -20.51
N GLY A 19 -17.29 -15.08 -21.45
CA GLY A 19 -17.78 -14.88 -22.83
C GLY A 19 -16.66 -14.74 -23.86
N ASN A 20 -17.02 -14.40 -25.11
CA ASN A 20 -16.09 -14.30 -26.23
C ASN A 20 -15.22 -13.04 -26.13
N GLY A 21 -14.11 -13.14 -25.39
CA GLY A 21 -13.13 -12.08 -25.14
C GLY A 21 -12.38 -11.53 -26.36
N GLU A 22 -12.65 -12.03 -27.56
CA GLU A 22 -11.93 -11.67 -28.79
C GLU A 22 -12.46 -10.40 -29.46
N THR A 23 -13.74 -10.08 -29.30
CA THR A 23 -14.37 -8.93 -29.97
C THR A 23 -14.22 -7.62 -29.21
N PHE A 24 -13.99 -7.67 -27.90
CA PHE A 24 -13.95 -6.48 -27.04
C PHE A 24 -12.52 -5.97 -26.86
N SER A 25 -12.35 -4.65 -26.91
CA SER A 25 -11.09 -4.02 -26.49
C SER A 25 -10.97 -3.99 -24.96
N ASN A 26 -9.78 -3.72 -24.43
CA ASN A 26 -9.61 -3.52 -22.99
C ASN A 26 -10.48 -2.37 -22.46
N MET A 27 -10.65 -1.30 -23.24
CA MET A 27 -11.50 -0.16 -22.85
C MET A 27 -12.97 -0.56 -22.75
N ASP A 28 -13.45 -1.44 -23.64
CA ASP A 28 -14.82 -1.96 -23.55
C ASP A 28 -14.99 -2.79 -22.28
N TRP A 29 -13.97 -3.57 -21.89
CA TRP A 29 -13.98 -4.29 -20.62
C TRP A 29 -13.93 -3.37 -19.40
N TYR A 30 -13.17 -2.27 -19.45
CA TYR A 30 -13.15 -1.27 -18.38
C TYR A 30 -14.51 -0.59 -18.23
N ARG A 31 -15.13 -0.24 -19.37
CA ARG A 31 -16.48 0.33 -19.43
C ARG A 31 -17.51 -0.62 -18.83
N GLN A 32 -17.41 -1.92 -19.14
CA GLN A 32 -18.28 -2.94 -18.59
C GLN A 32 -18.15 -3.03 -17.07
N LEU A 33 -16.94 -3.11 -16.53
CA LEU A 33 -16.73 -3.15 -15.07
C LEU A 33 -17.32 -1.90 -14.39
N ALA A 34 -17.02 -0.71 -14.91
CA ALA A 34 -17.55 0.54 -14.38
C ALA A 34 -19.10 0.59 -14.45
N SER A 35 -19.69 0.09 -15.55
CA SER A 35 -21.16 0.01 -15.66
C SER A 35 -21.77 -0.95 -14.65
N LYS A 36 -21.11 -2.06 -14.32
CA LYS A 36 -21.63 -3.04 -13.34
C LYS A 36 -21.56 -2.51 -11.92
N LEU A 37 -20.53 -1.74 -11.60
CA LEU A 37 -20.48 -0.98 -10.35
C LEU A 37 -21.64 0.02 -10.28
N ARG A 38 -21.87 0.81 -11.35
CA ARG A 38 -23.00 1.76 -11.39
C ARG A 38 -24.37 1.10 -11.27
N ASN A 39 -24.57 -0.06 -11.89
CA ASN A 39 -25.82 -0.83 -11.76
C ASN A 39 -26.09 -1.31 -10.33
N ARG A 40 -25.06 -1.33 -9.47
CA ARG A 40 -25.15 -1.63 -8.03
C ARG A 40 -25.21 -0.37 -7.16
N GLY A 41 -25.43 0.81 -7.77
CA GLY A 41 -25.43 2.09 -7.06
C GLY A 41 -24.04 2.60 -6.69
N ILE A 42 -22.96 2.00 -7.21
CA ILE A 42 -21.58 2.39 -6.88
C ILE A 42 -21.04 3.34 -7.94
N SER A 43 -20.64 4.53 -7.52
CA SER A 43 -20.04 5.52 -8.42
C SER A 43 -18.73 4.98 -9.01
N ALA A 44 -18.67 4.87 -10.33
CA ALA A 44 -17.52 4.33 -11.04
C ALA A 44 -17.35 4.96 -12.43
N VAL A 45 -16.09 5.21 -12.79
CA VAL A 45 -15.64 5.70 -14.10
C VAL A 45 -14.55 4.81 -14.66
N HIS A 46 -14.28 4.96 -15.95
CA HIS A 46 -13.26 4.19 -16.67
C HIS A 46 -12.40 5.14 -17.50
N ASP A 47 -11.18 4.73 -17.82
CA ASP A 47 -10.30 5.44 -18.73
C ASP A 47 -10.70 5.14 -20.19
N ASP A 48 -10.95 6.21 -20.95
CA ASP A 48 -11.35 6.20 -22.37
C ASP A 48 -10.18 6.41 -23.35
N CYS A 49 -8.92 6.19 -22.91
CA CYS A 49 -7.67 6.14 -23.72
C CYS A 49 -6.69 7.32 -23.52
N SER A 50 -6.37 7.69 -22.28
CA SER A 50 -5.24 8.62 -22.10
C SER A 50 -3.89 7.89 -22.22
N LYS A 51 -2.95 8.44 -23.01
CA LYS A 51 -1.57 7.91 -23.15
C LYS A 51 -0.81 7.85 -21.81
N TYR A 52 -1.28 8.56 -20.78
CA TYR A 52 -0.75 8.57 -19.42
C TYR A 52 -1.83 9.07 -18.43
N SER A 53 -2.50 8.14 -17.74
CA SER A 53 -3.74 8.40 -17.00
C SER A 53 -3.54 8.58 -15.50
N LYS A 54 -2.72 9.54 -15.09
CA LYS A 54 -2.85 10.03 -13.71
C LYS A 54 -4.09 10.92 -13.67
N HIS A 55 -5.18 10.42 -13.09
CA HIS A 55 -6.42 11.17 -12.90
C HIS A 55 -6.72 11.44 -11.41
N PRO A 56 -5.99 12.36 -10.75
CA PRO A 56 -6.22 12.66 -9.35
C PRO A 56 -7.64 13.12 -9.01
N GLU A 57 -8.36 13.66 -9.98
CA GLU A 57 -9.78 14.04 -9.86
C GLU A 57 -10.72 12.86 -9.61
N TYR A 58 -10.32 11.62 -9.89
CA TYR A 58 -11.16 10.44 -9.65
C TYR A 58 -10.96 9.81 -8.27
N TYR A 59 -9.84 10.08 -7.60
CA TYR A 59 -9.50 9.53 -6.28
C TYR A 59 -10.37 10.08 -5.13
N GLY A 60 -11.29 11.01 -5.41
CA GLY A 60 -12.07 11.73 -4.40
C GLY A 60 -13.43 11.13 -4.04
N GLY A 61 -13.98 10.20 -4.83
CA GLY A 61 -15.34 9.70 -4.54
C GLY A 61 -15.93 8.64 -5.47
N LYS A 62 -15.13 8.04 -6.37
CA LYS A 62 -15.60 6.99 -7.26
C LYS A 62 -14.50 5.97 -7.53
N TRP A 63 -14.92 4.76 -7.91
CA TRP A 63 -14.00 3.77 -8.45
C TRP A 63 -13.52 4.20 -9.82
N PHE A 64 -12.26 3.97 -10.12
CA PHE A 64 -11.66 4.28 -11.41
C PHE A 64 -11.00 3.05 -12.00
N VAL A 65 -11.51 2.59 -13.14
CA VAL A 65 -10.95 1.47 -13.89
C VAL A 65 -10.03 2.00 -14.97
N THR A 66 -8.76 1.67 -14.91
CA THR A 66 -7.73 2.20 -15.82
C THR A 66 -6.76 1.12 -16.26
N ARG A 67 -5.83 1.51 -17.13
CA ARG A 67 -4.74 0.65 -17.59
C ARG A 67 -3.56 0.74 -16.62
N ASP A 68 -3.01 -0.42 -16.28
CA ASP A 68 -1.65 -0.51 -15.75
C ASP A 68 -0.63 -0.67 -16.91
N GLY A 69 0.40 0.16 -16.94
CA GLY A 69 1.43 0.12 -18.01
C GLY A 69 2.41 -1.05 -17.88
N SER A 70 2.56 -1.60 -16.68
CA SER A 70 3.45 -2.72 -16.35
C SER A 70 2.78 -4.09 -16.57
N LEU A 71 1.44 -4.16 -16.51
CA LEU A 71 0.70 -5.38 -16.80
C LEU A 71 0.46 -5.57 -18.30
N LYS A 72 0.95 -6.68 -18.86
CA LYS A 72 0.71 -7.07 -20.26
C LYS A 72 0.48 -8.56 -20.37
N ARG A 73 -0.70 -8.96 -20.83
CA ARG A 73 -1.02 -10.35 -21.17
C ARG A 73 -1.66 -10.41 -22.55
N PRO A 74 -1.43 -11.50 -23.31
CA PRO A 74 -2.14 -11.72 -24.56
C PRO A 74 -3.63 -11.90 -24.28
N ARG A 75 -4.47 -11.61 -25.28
CA ARG A 75 -5.90 -11.95 -25.23
C ARG A 75 -6.06 -13.47 -24.99
N PRO A 76 -7.12 -13.92 -24.29
CA PRO A 76 -8.31 -13.16 -23.89
C PRO A 76 -8.17 -12.42 -22.55
N PHE A 77 -6.98 -12.35 -21.95
CA PHE A 77 -6.81 -11.68 -20.66
C PHE A 77 -6.94 -10.16 -20.77
N VAL A 78 -7.55 -9.57 -19.75
CA VAL A 78 -7.68 -8.12 -19.59
C VAL A 78 -6.82 -7.70 -18.41
N CYS A 79 -5.86 -6.82 -18.66
CA CYS A 79 -5.03 -6.20 -17.63
C CYS A 79 -5.64 -4.85 -17.25
N MET A 80 -5.79 -4.58 -15.96
CA MET A 80 -6.33 -3.30 -15.46
C MET A 80 -5.70 -2.93 -14.12
N GLU A 81 -5.66 -1.64 -13.84
CA GLU A 81 -5.56 -1.10 -12.49
C GLU A 81 -6.95 -0.58 -12.10
N VAL A 82 -7.41 -0.91 -10.90
CA VAL A 82 -8.66 -0.36 -10.37
C VAL A 82 -8.35 0.40 -9.09
N VAL A 83 -8.65 1.70 -9.08
CA VAL A 83 -8.42 2.56 -7.92
C VAL A 83 -9.73 2.83 -7.19
N SER A 84 -9.74 2.61 -5.88
CA SER A 84 -10.91 2.85 -5.05
C SER A 84 -11.17 4.34 -4.81
N PRO A 85 -12.40 4.72 -4.44
CA PRO A 85 -12.62 6.00 -3.77
C PRO A 85 -11.84 6.06 -2.45
N ARG A 86 -11.73 7.26 -1.88
CA ARG A 86 -11.30 7.43 -0.50
C ARG A 86 -12.33 6.83 0.45
N LEU A 87 -11.93 5.80 1.19
CA LEU A 87 -12.69 5.11 2.22
C LEU A 87 -12.28 5.63 3.60
N ASP A 88 -13.18 5.58 4.58
CA ASP A 88 -12.95 6.03 5.95
C ASP A 88 -13.26 4.87 6.92
N THR A 89 -12.30 4.52 7.77
CA THR A 89 -12.45 3.45 8.78
C THR A 89 -13.56 3.66 9.81
N THR A 90 -14.13 4.86 9.91
CA THR A 90 -15.34 5.13 10.71
C THR A 90 -16.61 4.60 10.06
N LEU A 91 -16.56 4.25 8.77
CA LEU A 91 -17.67 3.74 7.99
C LEU A 91 -17.55 2.22 7.73
N PRO A 92 -18.63 1.53 7.30
CA PRO A 92 -18.62 0.09 6.95
C PRO A 92 -17.83 -0.26 5.67
N VAL A 93 -16.51 -0.01 5.65
CA VAL A 93 -15.66 -0.13 4.45
C VAL A 93 -15.63 -1.52 3.83
N SER A 94 -15.90 -2.58 4.61
CA SER A 94 -15.90 -3.95 4.09
C SER A 94 -17.01 -4.21 3.08
N HIS A 95 -18.15 -3.55 3.22
CA HIS A 95 -19.26 -3.68 2.26
C HIS A 95 -18.84 -3.10 0.91
N ILE A 96 -18.22 -1.92 0.92
CA ILE A 96 -17.76 -1.24 -0.31
C ILE A 96 -16.72 -2.09 -1.06
N ILE A 97 -15.76 -2.68 -0.35
CA ILE A 97 -14.78 -3.59 -0.97
C ILE A 97 -15.45 -4.90 -1.43
N SER A 98 -16.44 -5.41 -0.69
CA SER A 98 -17.18 -6.61 -1.08
C SER A 98 -17.96 -6.41 -2.37
N ASP A 99 -18.72 -5.32 -2.46
CA ASP A 99 -19.54 -5.03 -3.64
C ASP A 99 -18.67 -4.84 -4.89
N PHE A 100 -17.47 -4.27 -4.74
CA PHE A 100 -16.50 -4.22 -5.82
C PHE A 100 -16.09 -5.62 -6.30
N TRP A 101 -15.70 -6.50 -5.38
CA TRP A 101 -15.28 -7.86 -5.75
C TRP A 101 -16.42 -8.71 -6.30
N GLU A 102 -17.65 -8.50 -5.84
CA GLU A 102 -18.83 -9.09 -6.45
C GLU A 102 -19.02 -8.59 -7.88
N ALA A 103 -19.00 -7.27 -8.11
CA ALA A 103 -19.13 -6.70 -9.45
C ALA A 103 -18.04 -7.22 -10.42
N MET A 104 -16.79 -7.30 -9.94
CA MET A 104 -15.66 -7.89 -10.66
C MET A 104 -15.97 -9.34 -11.06
N ARG A 105 -16.43 -10.17 -10.12
CA ARG A 105 -16.67 -11.61 -10.34
C ARG A 105 -17.90 -11.93 -11.18
N VAL A 106 -18.78 -10.97 -11.46
CA VAL A 106 -19.91 -11.18 -12.37
C VAL A 106 -19.43 -11.27 -13.82
N HIS A 107 -18.40 -10.52 -14.22
CA HIS A 107 -17.92 -10.46 -15.61
C HIS A 107 -16.52 -11.02 -15.81
N PHE A 108 -15.78 -11.19 -14.73
CA PHE A 108 -14.39 -11.57 -14.79
C PHE A 108 -14.08 -12.72 -13.83
N GLN A 109 -13.17 -13.56 -14.24
CA GLN A 109 -12.43 -14.47 -13.38
C GLN A 109 -11.05 -13.82 -13.09
N PRO A 110 -10.82 -13.24 -11.91
CA PRO A 110 -9.51 -12.76 -11.51
C PRO A 110 -8.49 -13.89 -11.54
N GLN A 111 -7.33 -13.64 -12.14
CA GLN A 111 -6.26 -14.62 -12.31
C GLN A 111 -5.20 -14.42 -11.24
N ARG A 112 -4.62 -15.53 -10.79
CA ARG A 112 -3.37 -15.48 -10.02
C ARG A 112 -2.25 -15.14 -11.00
N ASP A 113 -1.64 -13.99 -10.83
CA ASP A 113 -0.53 -13.50 -11.61
C ASP A 113 0.47 -12.75 -10.74
N ILE A 114 1.72 -13.20 -10.73
CA ILE A 114 2.80 -12.64 -9.89
C ILE A 114 3.17 -11.18 -10.24
N SER A 115 2.77 -10.70 -11.42
CA SER A 115 2.97 -9.31 -11.82
C SER A 115 1.97 -8.36 -11.16
N CYS A 116 0.83 -8.87 -10.67
CA CYS A 116 -0.16 -8.08 -9.95
C CYS A 116 0.29 -7.77 -8.52
N GLY A 117 0.18 -6.51 -8.14
CA GLY A 117 0.27 -6.02 -6.77
C GLY A 117 -0.99 -5.33 -6.28
N GLY A 118 -0.91 -4.87 -5.05
CA GLY A 118 -1.90 -3.99 -4.47
C GLY A 118 -1.21 -2.87 -3.71
N HIS A 119 -1.73 -1.65 -3.87
CA HIS A 119 -1.26 -0.49 -3.12
C HIS A 119 -2.31 -0.05 -2.12
N VAL A 120 -1.87 0.42 -0.95
CA VAL A 120 -2.74 1.00 0.07
C VAL A 120 -2.22 2.39 0.41
N HIS A 121 -3.03 3.41 0.15
CA HIS A 121 -2.72 4.80 0.46
C HIS A 121 -3.45 5.18 1.73
N VAL A 122 -2.77 5.83 2.69
CA VAL A 122 -3.35 6.13 4.00
C VAL A 122 -3.14 7.59 4.38
N THR A 123 -4.16 8.21 4.97
CA THR A 123 -4.09 9.49 5.69
C THR A 123 -4.84 9.36 7.02
N PRO A 124 -4.53 10.17 8.05
CA PRO A 124 -5.36 10.22 9.24
C PRO A 124 -6.71 10.87 8.93
N VAL A 125 -7.77 10.49 9.64
CA VAL A 125 -9.02 11.27 9.65
C VAL A 125 -8.78 12.54 10.46
N GLY A 126 -9.07 13.70 9.87
CA GLY A 126 -8.99 14.98 10.55
C GLY A 126 -9.13 16.17 9.60
N PRO A 127 -9.09 17.41 10.12
CA PRO A 127 -9.45 18.61 9.34
C PRO A 127 -8.66 18.80 8.03
N ARG A 128 -7.42 18.32 7.99
CA ARG A 128 -6.54 18.41 6.82
C ARG A 128 -6.29 17.08 6.11
N ASN A 129 -6.79 15.96 6.66
CA ASN A 129 -6.51 14.59 6.21
C ASN A 129 -5.02 14.37 5.84
N LYS A 130 -4.11 14.84 6.71
CA LYS A 130 -2.66 14.82 6.47
C LYS A 130 -1.94 14.51 7.77
N PHE A 131 -0.92 13.65 7.68
CA PHE A 131 -0.05 13.39 8.83
C PHE A 131 0.72 14.65 9.23
N PRO A 132 0.75 14.98 10.54
CA PRO A 132 1.72 15.92 11.11
C PRO A 132 3.15 15.44 10.86
N SER A 133 4.10 16.38 10.79
CA SER A 133 5.54 16.07 10.59
C SER A 133 6.06 15.04 11.62
N LYS A 134 5.64 15.16 12.88
CA LYS A 134 5.96 14.19 13.95
C LYS A 134 5.54 12.76 13.59
N HIS A 135 4.32 12.54 13.09
CA HIS A 135 3.86 11.21 12.70
C HIS A 135 4.59 10.69 11.47
N LEU A 136 4.86 11.55 10.48
CA LEU A 136 5.63 11.15 9.29
C LEU A 136 7.04 10.67 9.65
N LYS A 137 7.73 11.35 10.57
CA LYS A 137 9.06 10.93 11.05
C LYS A 137 9.02 9.59 11.79
N ARG A 138 7.99 9.37 12.59
CA ARG A 138 7.75 8.07 13.27
C ARG A 138 7.53 6.94 12.27
N ILE A 139 6.65 7.15 11.30
CA ILE A 139 6.38 6.19 10.23
C ILE A 139 7.66 5.91 9.43
N ALA A 140 8.38 6.95 9.00
CA ALA A 140 9.63 6.83 8.26
C ALA A 140 10.70 6.04 9.01
N PHE A 141 10.85 6.27 10.32
CA PHE A 141 11.82 5.50 11.10
C PHE A 141 11.37 4.05 11.32
N ALA A 142 10.08 3.81 11.58
CA ALA A 142 9.55 2.46 11.70
C ALA A 142 9.69 1.66 10.39
N THR A 143 9.53 2.31 9.23
CA THR A 143 9.82 1.71 7.91
C THR A 143 11.24 1.17 7.86
N ALA A 144 12.23 1.92 8.37
CA ALA A 144 13.61 1.47 8.43
C ALA A 144 13.83 0.40 9.51
N ALA A 145 13.32 0.59 10.72
CA ALA A 145 13.56 -0.30 11.85
C ALA A 145 12.93 -1.69 11.65
N HIS A 146 11.67 -1.74 11.22
CA HIS A 146 10.88 -2.97 11.04
C HIS A 146 10.97 -3.54 9.62
N GLU A 147 11.83 -3.01 8.75
CA GLU A 147 11.90 -3.39 7.33
C GLU A 147 12.00 -4.91 7.13
N ASP A 148 12.85 -5.61 7.87
CA ASP A 148 13.06 -7.06 7.74
C ASP A 148 11.82 -7.86 8.16
N PHE A 149 11.08 -7.41 9.17
CA PHE A 149 9.83 -8.03 9.58
C PHE A 149 8.73 -7.83 8.54
N VAL A 150 8.65 -6.63 7.95
CA VAL A 150 7.74 -6.36 6.84
C VAL A 150 8.10 -7.27 5.65
N LEU A 151 9.38 -7.37 5.29
CA LEU A 151 9.84 -8.24 4.20
C LEU A 151 9.49 -9.70 4.46
N ALA A 152 9.62 -10.21 5.68
CA ALA A 152 9.22 -11.58 6.03
C ALA A 152 7.72 -11.84 5.89
N THR A 153 6.89 -10.78 6.00
CA THR A 153 5.43 -10.86 5.78
C THR A 153 5.05 -10.85 4.30
N LEU A 154 5.95 -10.42 3.40
CA LEU A 154 5.67 -10.38 1.96
C LEU A 154 5.85 -11.76 1.32
N PRO A 155 5.01 -12.14 0.34
CA PRO A 155 5.31 -13.29 -0.50
C PRO A 155 6.61 -13.07 -1.29
N ALA A 156 7.28 -14.17 -1.65
CA ALA A 156 8.56 -14.15 -2.37
C ALA A 156 8.54 -13.25 -3.62
N SER A 157 7.48 -13.33 -4.43
CA SER A 157 7.33 -12.53 -5.65
C SER A 157 7.28 -11.02 -5.40
N ARG A 158 6.90 -10.56 -4.20
CA ARG A 158 6.88 -9.13 -3.84
C ARG A 158 8.19 -8.68 -3.18
N ARG A 159 8.90 -9.56 -2.47
CA ARG A 159 10.21 -9.25 -1.86
C ARG A 159 11.25 -8.82 -2.89
N GLU A 160 11.24 -9.45 -4.05
CA GLU A 160 12.23 -9.24 -5.12
C GLU A 160 11.73 -8.30 -6.23
N ASN A 161 10.50 -7.78 -6.12
CA ASN A 161 9.90 -6.98 -7.17
C ASN A 161 10.53 -5.58 -7.24
N GLN A 162 11.02 -5.22 -8.43
CA GLN A 162 11.66 -3.94 -8.66
C GLN A 162 10.77 -2.71 -8.43
N TYR A 163 9.44 -2.86 -8.47
CA TYR A 163 8.48 -1.78 -8.30
C TYR A 163 8.12 -1.49 -6.83
N CYS A 164 8.51 -2.35 -5.89
CA CYS A 164 8.26 -2.19 -4.45
C CYS A 164 9.46 -2.64 -3.58
N ARG A 165 10.68 -2.22 -3.96
CA ARG A 165 11.91 -2.58 -3.24
C ARG A 165 11.93 -2.05 -1.81
N ALA A 166 12.72 -2.69 -0.95
CA ALA A 166 12.98 -2.16 0.39
C ALA A 166 13.48 -0.70 0.33
N ASN A 167 13.02 0.15 1.25
CA ASN A 167 13.39 1.57 1.28
C ASN A 167 14.90 1.76 1.46
N SER A 168 15.55 0.89 2.25
CA SER A 168 17.00 0.85 2.43
C SER A 168 17.78 0.56 1.14
N GLN A 169 17.12 0.00 0.12
CA GLN A 169 17.71 -0.31 -1.19
C GLN A 169 17.39 0.75 -2.26
N SER A 170 16.69 1.84 -1.90
CA SER A 170 16.30 2.87 -2.85
C SER A 170 17.54 3.61 -3.38
N VAL A 171 17.81 3.49 -4.68
CA VAL A 171 18.96 4.15 -5.31
C VAL A 171 18.75 5.67 -5.28
N GLY A 172 19.77 6.40 -4.82
CA GLY A 172 19.73 7.86 -4.69
C GLY A 172 18.99 8.38 -3.45
N SER A 173 18.71 7.51 -2.47
CA SER A 173 18.12 7.92 -1.18
C SER A 173 19.18 8.07 -0.08
N GLY A 174 18.97 9.02 0.83
CA GLY A 174 19.83 9.20 2.00
C GLY A 174 19.78 8.02 2.99
N ILE A 175 18.65 7.29 3.07
CA ILE A 175 18.55 6.09 3.90
C ILE A 175 19.48 4.99 3.40
N ARG A 176 19.60 4.80 2.07
CA ARG A 176 20.52 3.82 1.49
C ARG A 176 21.97 4.19 1.78
N GLU A 177 22.32 5.47 1.67
CA GLU A 177 23.65 5.98 2.01
C GLU A 177 23.98 5.75 3.49
N THR A 178 23.02 6.01 4.38
CA THR A 178 23.20 5.82 5.83
C THR A 178 23.36 4.34 6.20
N LEU A 179 22.73 3.43 5.44
CA LEU A 179 22.75 1.99 5.66
C LEU A 179 23.74 1.25 4.74
N LEU A 180 24.63 1.97 4.03
CA LEU A 180 25.55 1.39 3.03
C LEU A 180 26.40 0.24 3.59
N TRP A 181 26.84 0.36 4.84
CA TRP A 181 27.68 -0.62 5.54
C TRP A 181 26.86 -1.63 6.36
N GLY A 182 25.58 -1.78 6.02
CA GLY A 182 24.68 -2.71 6.67
C GLY A 182 23.84 -2.09 7.79
N LYS A 183 22.78 -2.84 8.12
CA LYS A 183 21.81 -2.47 9.13
C LYS A 183 22.20 -3.07 10.48
N ASN A 184 22.40 -2.20 11.46
CA ASN A 184 22.67 -2.57 12.84
C ASN A 184 22.14 -1.46 13.77
N ARG A 185 22.27 -1.66 15.08
CA ARG A 185 21.81 -0.69 16.09
C ARG A 185 22.38 0.72 15.88
N HIS A 186 23.67 0.82 15.53
CA HIS A 186 24.33 2.11 15.35
C HIS A 186 23.88 2.80 14.06
N SER A 187 23.82 2.09 12.94
CA SER A 187 23.35 2.68 11.68
C SER A 187 21.87 3.09 11.75
N LEU A 188 21.02 2.33 12.45
CA LEU A 188 19.63 2.75 12.70
C LEU A 188 19.52 3.99 13.60
N ARG A 189 20.37 4.16 14.60
CA ARG A 189 20.42 5.42 15.37
C ARG A 189 20.81 6.62 14.50
N ARG A 190 21.72 6.42 13.54
CA ARG A 190 22.04 7.44 12.54
C ARG A 190 20.84 7.74 11.65
N VAL A 191 20.10 6.73 11.19
CA VAL A 191 18.84 6.92 10.46
C VAL A 191 17.84 7.75 11.27
N ALA A 192 17.68 7.46 12.57
CA ALA A 192 16.81 8.25 13.44
C ALA A 192 17.27 9.72 13.54
N ALA A 193 18.58 9.97 13.68
CA ALA A 193 19.14 11.32 13.74
C ALA A 193 18.88 12.10 12.44
N GLU A 194 19.14 11.47 11.28
CA GLU A 194 18.88 12.07 9.97
C GLU A 194 17.41 12.42 9.77
N ILE A 195 16.50 11.50 10.09
CA ILE A 195 15.05 11.73 9.99
C ILE A 195 14.61 12.88 10.91
N ARG A 196 15.15 12.97 12.13
CA ARG A 196 14.87 14.08 13.05
C ARG A 196 15.34 15.42 12.46
N ALA A 197 16.49 15.45 11.81
CA ALA A 197 17.07 16.66 11.24
C ALA A 197 16.28 17.21 10.04
N LYS A 198 15.49 16.37 9.32
CA LYS A 198 14.71 16.86 8.17
C LYS A 198 13.60 17.80 8.62
N THR A 199 13.61 19.03 8.11
CA THR A 199 12.65 20.08 8.49
C THR A 199 11.44 20.13 7.57
N SER A 200 11.60 19.76 6.30
CA SER A 200 10.52 19.70 5.32
C SER A 200 10.08 18.26 4.99
N LYS A 201 8.86 18.14 4.47
CA LYS A 201 8.32 16.87 3.97
C LYS A 201 9.02 16.39 2.69
N ALA A 202 9.49 17.32 1.87
CA ALA A 202 10.24 17.01 0.65
C ALA A 202 11.62 16.41 0.98
N ASP A 203 12.30 16.96 1.99
CA ASP A 203 13.59 16.42 2.46
C ASP A 203 13.41 15.05 3.10
N LEU A 204 12.34 14.86 3.88
CA LEU A 204 12.01 13.55 4.44
C LEU A 204 11.76 12.52 3.34
N CYS A 205 11.01 12.87 2.31
CA CYS A 205 10.79 11.98 1.16
C CYS A 205 12.10 11.66 0.45
N SER A 206 12.90 12.67 0.11
CA SER A 206 14.18 12.47 -0.60
C SER A 206 15.17 11.62 0.20
N TYR A 207 15.14 11.74 1.53
CA TYR A 207 15.90 10.87 2.41
C TYR A 207 15.40 9.42 2.37
N MET A 208 14.08 9.20 2.41
CA MET A 208 13.49 7.85 2.46
C MET A 208 13.48 7.11 1.11
N GLN A 209 13.57 7.84 -0.01
CA GLN A 209 13.53 7.26 -1.35
C GLN A 209 14.14 8.18 -2.42
N GLY A 210 14.80 7.60 -3.42
CA GLY A 210 15.25 8.33 -4.61
C GLY A 210 14.26 8.29 -5.77
N ASN A 211 13.31 7.36 -5.75
CA ASN A 211 12.22 7.26 -6.74
C ASN A 211 10.98 6.58 -6.12
N ARG A 212 9.89 6.41 -6.89
CA ARG A 212 8.62 5.83 -6.40
C ARG A 212 8.64 4.32 -6.18
N TYR A 213 9.65 3.61 -6.68
CA TYR A 213 9.72 2.14 -6.70
C TYR A 213 10.25 1.56 -5.38
N VAL A 214 9.61 1.98 -4.29
CA VAL A 214 9.91 1.56 -2.91
C VAL A 214 8.66 0.97 -2.25
N LEU A 215 8.87 0.18 -1.21
CA LEU A 215 7.82 -0.52 -0.47
C LEU A 215 6.89 0.46 0.26
N TRP A 216 7.48 1.44 0.96
CA TRP A 216 6.76 2.57 1.55
C TRP A 216 7.08 3.84 0.79
N ASN A 217 6.12 4.31 0.00
CA ASN A 217 6.24 5.50 -0.83
C ASN A 217 5.68 6.74 -0.09
N PHE A 218 6.57 7.70 0.12
CA PHE A 218 6.36 9.00 0.76
C PHE A 218 6.16 10.13 -0.26
N GLN A 219 6.21 9.88 -1.58
CA GLN A 219 6.09 10.94 -2.60
C GLN A 219 4.77 11.73 -2.52
N ASN A 220 3.74 11.14 -1.92
CA ASN A 220 2.41 11.70 -1.82
C ASN A 220 2.21 12.65 -0.61
N ILE A 221 3.19 12.76 0.30
CA ILE A 221 3.04 13.53 1.56
C ILE A 221 3.21 15.05 1.39
N PHE A 222 3.75 15.50 0.25
CA PHE A 222 3.99 16.90 -0.09
C PHE A 222 3.47 17.23 -1.50
N THR A 223 3.47 18.51 -1.83
CA THR A 223 2.98 19.00 -3.12
C THR A 223 3.91 18.56 -4.23
N ASN A 224 3.35 17.86 -5.22
CA ASN A 224 4.10 17.47 -6.40
C ASN A 224 4.49 18.73 -7.20
N PRO A 225 5.79 18.97 -7.48
CA PRO A 225 6.23 20.18 -8.16
C PRO A 225 5.67 20.33 -9.59
N LYS A 226 5.37 19.22 -10.26
CA LYS A 226 4.86 19.23 -11.65
C LYS A 226 3.36 19.49 -11.72
N THR A 227 2.59 18.98 -10.75
CA THR A 227 1.12 19.05 -10.80
C THR A 227 0.50 20.01 -9.80
N GLY A 228 1.27 20.51 -8.82
CA GLY A 228 0.76 21.32 -7.72
C GLY A 228 -0.20 20.57 -6.77
N ARG A 229 -0.40 19.26 -6.93
CA ARG A 229 -1.33 18.45 -6.13
C ARG A 229 -0.61 17.70 -5.00
N CYS A 230 -1.30 17.51 -3.87
CA CYS A 230 -0.83 16.73 -2.71
C CYS A 230 -1.99 15.92 -2.12
N THR A 231 -1.97 14.60 -2.27
CA THR A 231 -2.97 13.71 -1.63
C THR A 231 -2.72 13.55 -0.13
N GLY A 232 -1.48 13.76 0.32
CA GLY A 232 -1.09 13.67 1.73
C GLY A 232 -0.86 12.25 2.24
N THR A 233 -0.91 11.25 1.36
CA THR A 233 -0.89 9.84 1.73
C THR A 233 0.51 9.31 1.99
N VAL A 234 0.62 8.34 2.89
CA VAL A 234 1.72 7.36 2.87
C VAL A 234 1.19 6.13 2.14
N GLU A 235 1.94 5.64 1.16
CA GLU A 235 1.54 4.54 0.28
C GLU A 235 2.37 3.30 0.57
N PHE A 236 1.71 2.18 0.87
CA PHE A 236 2.34 0.87 0.91
C PHE A 236 2.13 0.15 -0.42
N ARG A 237 3.22 -0.32 -1.03
CA ARG A 237 3.23 -0.95 -2.36
C ARG A 237 3.51 -2.45 -2.33
N GLY A 238 3.55 -3.03 -1.13
CA GLY A 238 3.92 -4.43 -0.91
C GLY A 238 2.77 -5.42 -1.00
N GLY A 239 1.53 -4.94 -1.14
CA GLY A 239 0.37 -5.82 -1.26
C GLY A 239 0.57 -6.83 -2.38
N ASN A 240 0.19 -8.08 -2.11
CA ASN A 240 0.20 -9.11 -3.14
C ASN A 240 -0.94 -8.85 -4.15
N GLN A 241 -1.15 -9.80 -5.05
CA GLN A 241 -2.33 -9.81 -5.91
C GLN A 241 -3.63 -9.83 -5.07
N PHE A 242 -4.40 -8.74 -5.11
CA PHE A 242 -5.72 -8.77 -4.50
C PHE A 242 -6.67 -9.55 -5.41
N LEU A 243 -7.28 -10.63 -4.90
CA LEU A 243 -8.17 -11.51 -5.68
C LEU A 243 -9.60 -11.58 -5.13
N ARG A 244 -9.80 -10.98 -3.95
CA ARG A 244 -11.03 -11.06 -3.16
C ARG A 244 -11.05 -10.02 -2.04
N THR A 245 -12.24 -9.82 -1.48
CA THR A 245 -12.51 -8.95 -0.34
C THR A 245 -11.59 -9.23 0.83
N ARG A 246 -11.47 -10.50 1.25
CA ARG A 246 -10.62 -10.91 2.39
C ARG A 246 -9.16 -10.51 2.19
N GLY A 247 -8.60 -10.79 1.01
CA GLY A 247 -7.20 -10.47 0.70
C GLY A 247 -6.92 -8.97 0.71
N THR A 248 -7.81 -8.21 0.06
CA THR A 248 -7.74 -6.74 0.04
C THR A 248 -7.79 -6.15 1.45
N LEU A 249 -8.76 -6.57 2.26
CA LEU A 249 -8.93 -6.04 3.62
C LEU A 249 -7.82 -6.48 4.56
N ALA A 250 -7.21 -7.66 4.38
CA ALA A 250 -6.05 -8.08 5.16
C ALA A 250 -4.85 -7.16 4.95
N TRP A 251 -4.53 -6.79 3.70
CA TRP A 251 -3.46 -5.84 3.41
C TRP A 251 -3.78 -4.43 3.87
N VAL A 252 -5.03 -3.98 3.73
CA VAL A 252 -5.46 -2.69 4.33
C VAL A 252 -5.25 -2.72 5.85
N ALA A 253 -5.71 -3.77 6.52
CA ALA A 253 -5.56 -3.92 7.97
C ALA A 253 -4.09 -3.96 8.40
N PHE A 254 -3.22 -4.62 7.64
CA PHE A 254 -1.78 -4.66 7.88
C PHE A 254 -1.19 -3.25 7.82
N VAL A 255 -1.48 -2.49 6.76
CA VAL A 255 -0.93 -1.16 6.56
C VAL A 255 -1.40 -0.19 7.63
N LEU A 256 -2.69 -0.24 7.99
CA LEU A 256 -3.25 0.58 9.06
C LEU A 256 -2.66 0.19 10.43
N GLY A 257 -2.50 -1.12 10.69
CA GLY A 257 -1.84 -1.63 11.89
C GLY A 257 -0.39 -1.18 11.99
N PHE A 258 0.37 -1.26 10.90
CA PHE A 258 1.75 -0.79 10.84
C PHE A 258 1.88 0.72 11.13
N ILE A 259 1.06 1.55 10.48
CA ILE A 259 1.08 3.00 10.69
C ILE A 259 0.70 3.35 12.13
N THR A 260 -0.32 2.69 12.67
CA THR A 260 -0.75 2.86 14.06
C THR A 260 0.39 2.52 15.00
N LEU A 261 1.00 1.33 14.82
CA LEU A 261 2.11 0.86 15.64
C LEU A 261 3.30 1.81 15.58
N ALA A 262 3.68 2.25 14.38
CA ALA A 262 4.78 3.20 14.19
C ALA A 262 4.56 4.51 14.95
N ILE A 263 3.32 5.01 14.96
CA ILE A 263 2.96 6.24 15.68
C ILE A 263 2.98 6.03 17.19
N GLU A 264 2.47 4.91 17.69
CA GLU A 264 2.37 4.60 19.12
C GLU A 264 3.73 4.30 19.75
N GLU A 265 4.56 3.48 19.11
CA GLU A 265 5.87 3.08 19.65
C GLU A 265 6.88 4.22 19.68
N ASP A 266 6.71 5.21 18.80
CA ASP A 266 7.63 6.34 18.66
C ASP A 266 9.10 5.88 18.64
N LEU A 267 9.38 4.83 17.86
CA LEU A 267 10.69 4.20 17.83
C LEU A 267 11.79 5.20 17.52
N ILE A 268 11.50 6.26 16.77
CA ILE A 268 12.50 7.30 16.50
C ILE A 268 13.06 7.88 17.80
N SER A 269 12.25 8.02 18.86
CA SER A 269 12.63 8.48 20.19
C SER A 269 13.12 7.35 21.11
N HIS A 270 12.54 6.16 21.00
CA HIS A 270 12.73 5.05 21.96
C HIS A 270 13.42 3.81 21.35
N PHE A 271 14.21 3.97 20.29
CA PHE A 271 14.86 2.84 19.64
C PHE A 271 15.94 2.19 20.51
N GLU A 272 15.67 0.97 20.96
CA GLU A 272 16.58 0.23 21.84
C GLU A 272 17.46 -0.78 21.10
N SER A 273 16.87 -1.62 20.23
CA SER A 273 17.53 -2.79 19.64
C SER A 273 17.03 -3.10 18.23
N TYR A 274 17.83 -3.86 17.50
CA TYR A 274 17.52 -4.41 16.18
C TYR A 274 17.89 -5.89 16.14
N THR A 275 17.00 -6.71 15.58
CA THR A 275 17.16 -8.15 15.43
C THR A 275 17.26 -8.46 13.94
N PRO A 276 18.45 -8.74 13.39
CA PRO A 276 18.61 -9.09 11.98
C PRO A 276 18.02 -10.48 11.67
N PRO A 277 17.70 -10.78 10.40
CA PRO A 277 17.24 -12.12 9.98
C PRO A 277 18.19 -13.27 10.33
N THR A 278 19.48 -13.00 10.54
CA THR A 278 20.48 -14.00 10.92
C THR A 278 20.53 -14.27 12.44
N ASP A 279 19.80 -13.50 13.24
CA ASP A 279 19.73 -13.69 14.70
C ASP A 279 18.82 -14.88 15.03
N PRO A 280 19.24 -15.82 15.90
CA PRO A 280 18.40 -16.95 16.31
C PRO A 280 17.04 -16.56 16.93
N LYS A 281 16.91 -15.32 17.43
CA LYS A 281 15.67 -14.79 18.01
C LYS A 281 14.75 -14.13 16.98
N PHE A 282 15.14 -14.06 15.69
CA PHE A 282 14.40 -13.33 14.67
C PHE A 282 12.93 -13.76 14.59
N GLU A 283 12.67 -15.06 14.48
CA GLU A 283 11.30 -15.59 14.37
C GLU A 283 10.44 -15.24 15.59
N ILE A 284 10.98 -15.40 16.81
CA ILE A 284 10.28 -15.04 18.05
C ILE A 284 9.93 -13.54 18.06
N ARG A 285 10.86 -12.69 17.61
CA ARG A 285 10.64 -11.23 17.57
C ARG A 285 9.67 -10.82 16.46
N LEU A 286 9.66 -11.55 15.35
CA LEU A 286 8.72 -11.37 14.25
C LEU A 286 7.29 -11.73 14.69
N ASP A 287 7.10 -12.84 15.42
CA ASP A 287 5.81 -13.21 15.99
C ASP A 287 5.29 -12.18 17.02
N GLU A 288 6.17 -11.71 17.91
CA GLU A 288 5.86 -10.63 18.85
C GLU A 288 5.48 -9.33 18.14
N TRP A 289 6.19 -9.00 17.06
CA TRP A 289 5.86 -7.85 16.22
C TRP A 289 4.52 -8.03 15.51
N TRP A 290 4.24 -9.20 14.96
CA TRP A 290 2.96 -9.49 14.31
C TRP A 290 1.78 -9.35 15.27
N ARG A 291 1.90 -9.86 16.50
CA ARG A 291 0.88 -9.64 17.55
C ARG A 291 0.62 -8.16 17.79
N ARG A 292 1.67 -7.34 17.89
CA ARG A 292 1.55 -5.88 18.05
C ARG A 292 0.90 -5.22 16.84
N ILE A 293 1.20 -5.65 15.62
CA ILE A 293 0.53 -5.17 14.39
C ILE A 293 -0.98 -5.43 14.46
N ARG A 294 -1.38 -6.62 14.92
CA ARG A 294 -2.80 -6.95 15.07
C ARG A 294 -3.50 -6.12 16.13
N GLU A 295 -2.86 -5.92 17.27
CA GLU A 295 -3.37 -5.06 18.36
C GLU A 295 -3.54 -3.62 17.87
N ALA A 296 -2.53 -3.10 17.16
CA ALA A 296 -2.55 -1.78 16.55
C ALA A 296 -3.66 -1.65 15.48
N ALA A 297 -3.85 -2.65 14.62
CA ALA A 297 -4.97 -2.69 13.66
C ALA A 297 -6.34 -2.68 14.37
N GLY A 298 -6.42 -3.19 15.60
CA GLY A 298 -7.61 -3.13 16.45
C GLY A 298 -8.04 -1.70 16.78
N ARG A 299 -7.13 -0.72 16.80
CA ARG A 299 -7.44 0.70 17.03
C ARG A 299 -8.33 1.33 15.96
N SER A 300 -8.39 0.70 14.79
CA SER A 300 -9.23 1.10 13.65
C SER A 300 -10.31 0.07 13.30
N ASN A 301 -10.59 -0.90 14.19
CA ASN A 301 -11.52 -2.02 13.97
C ASN A 301 -11.16 -2.93 12.78
N MET A 302 -9.86 -3.03 12.45
CA MET A 302 -9.36 -3.77 11.29
C MET A 302 -8.67 -5.09 11.65
N SER A 303 -8.41 -5.35 12.95
CA SER A 303 -7.69 -6.56 13.40
C SER A 303 -8.34 -7.88 12.98
N LYS A 304 -9.67 -7.91 12.83
CA LYS A 304 -10.44 -9.10 12.39
C LYS A 304 -10.12 -9.54 10.96
N TYR A 305 -9.55 -8.67 10.14
CA TYR A 305 -9.15 -9.01 8.77
C TYR A 305 -7.73 -9.57 8.68
N LEU A 306 -6.94 -9.44 9.75
CA LEU A 306 -5.60 -10.01 9.80
C LEU A 306 -5.64 -11.50 10.15
N PRO A 307 -4.85 -12.33 9.43
CA PRO A 307 -4.74 -13.76 9.72
C PRO A 307 -4.08 -14.03 11.07
N ARG A 308 -4.07 -15.31 11.51
CA ARG A 308 -3.50 -15.68 12.82
C ARG A 308 -2.02 -15.32 12.88
N THR A 309 -1.28 -15.80 11.89
CA THR A 309 0.16 -15.65 11.75
C THR A 309 0.50 -14.80 10.51
N TYR A 310 1.74 -14.34 10.41
CA TYR A 310 2.16 -13.46 9.31
C TYR A 310 2.33 -14.22 8.00
N GLU A 311 2.67 -15.51 8.04
CA GLU A 311 2.90 -16.38 6.87
C GLU A 311 1.63 -16.57 6.04
N GLU A 312 0.46 -16.55 6.69
CA GLU A 312 -0.81 -16.59 5.97
C GLU A 312 -0.95 -15.41 4.99
N MET A 313 -0.30 -14.26 5.24
CA MET A 313 -0.27 -13.11 4.32
C MET A 313 0.40 -13.44 2.98
N HIS A 314 1.26 -14.46 2.90
CA HIS A 314 1.89 -14.89 1.65
C HIS A 314 0.86 -15.38 0.63
N SER A 315 -0.29 -15.85 1.10
CA SER A 315 -1.34 -16.49 0.28
C SER A 315 -2.68 -15.74 0.26
N THR A 316 -2.80 -14.68 1.09
CA THR A 316 -4.07 -14.02 1.41
C THR A 316 -4.58 -13.13 0.28
#